data_AF-L7MDH1-F1
#
_entry.id   AF-L7MDH1-F1
#
_cell.length_a   1.000
_cell.length_b   1.000
_cell.length_c   1.000
_cell.angle_alpha   90.00
_cell.angle_beta   90.00
_cell.angle_gamma   90.00
#
_symmetry.space_group_name_H-M   'P 1'
#
loop_
_entity.id
_entity.type
_entity.pdbx_description
1 polymer ?
#
loop_
_entity_poly.entity_id
_entity_poly.type
_entity_poly.pdbx_seq_one_letter_code
_entity_poly.pdbx_strand_id
1 'polypeptide(L)'
;DPLKRERPPTSSSSATSRPKALSQSRIDRLIVNFVVADMQCFSVVENEQFRCLINAMQPSATVMNRKSLVNQIDVLYREQKASLIAALEKASTVCCTADCWTASNR
;
A
#
# COMPACT_ATOMS: atom_id res chain seq x y z
N ASP A 1 44.89 19.11 -47.51
CA ASP A 1 43.57 18.47 -47.58
C ASP A 1 42.89 18.55 -46.22
N PRO A 2 41.98 19.52 -45.97
CA PRO A 2 41.44 19.77 -44.65
C PRO A 2 39.97 19.31 -44.56
N LEU A 3 39.73 18.01 -44.61
CA LEU A 3 38.43 17.40 -44.29
C LEU A 3 38.60 16.12 -43.47
N LYS A 4 39.32 16.18 -42.34
CA LYS A 4 39.16 15.18 -41.27
C LYS A 4 38.21 15.74 -40.23
N ARG A 5 36.91 15.48 -40.41
CA ARG A 5 35.91 15.63 -39.34
C ARG A 5 36.17 14.52 -38.31
N GLU A 6 36.74 14.88 -37.18
CA GLU A 6 36.84 14.00 -36.02
C GLU A 6 35.43 13.63 -35.54
N ARG A 7 35.16 12.33 -35.37
CA ARG A 7 33.89 11.85 -34.79
C ARG A 7 33.90 12.17 -33.29
N PRO A 8 32.80 12.65 -32.70
CA PRO A 8 32.75 12.95 -31.28
C PRO A 8 33.00 11.67 -30.47
N PRO A 9 33.67 11.77 -29.30
CA PRO A 9 33.90 10.62 -28.45
C PRO A 9 32.55 10.11 -27.93
N THR A 10 32.27 8.83 -28.18
CA THR A 10 31.23 8.08 -27.50
C THR A 10 31.62 7.94 -26.02
N SER A 11 31.11 8.84 -25.18
CA SER A 11 31.03 8.69 -23.72
C SER A 11 29.69 9.29 -23.30
N SER A 12 28.81 8.65 -22.53
CA SER A 12 28.92 7.54 -21.60
C SER A 12 27.54 6.91 -21.53
N SER A 13 27.43 5.59 -21.65
CA SER A 13 26.20 4.91 -21.25
C SER A 13 26.03 5.12 -19.75
N SER A 14 25.24 6.12 -19.36
CA SER A 14 24.73 6.19 -17.99
C SER A 14 23.94 4.90 -17.80
N ALA A 15 24.48 3.96 -17.04
CA ALA A 15 23.76 2.78 -16.63
C ALA A 15 22.57 3.27 -15.80
N THR A 16 21.41 3.42 -16.43
CA THR A 16 20.16 3.67 -15.74
C THR A 16 19.93 2.44 -14.87
N SER A 17 20.30 2.52 -13.59
CA SER A 17 20.13 1.43 -12.65
C SER A 17 18.68 1.03 -12.67
N ARG A 18 18.39 -0.21 -13.07
CA ARG A 18 17.02 -0.72 -13.10
C ARG A 18 16.41 -0.50 -11.71
N PRO A 19 15.23 0.14 -11.60
CA PRO A 19 14.60 0.35 -10.32
C PRO A 19 14.46 -1.00 -9.60
N LYS A 20 14.89 -1.02 -8.34
CA LYS A 20 14.96 -2.24 -7.54
C LYS A 20 13.53 -2.74 -7.30
N ALA A 21 13.27 -3.99 -7.67
CA ALA A 21 12.00 -4.66 -7.40
C ALA A 21 11.66 -4.56 -5.91
N LEU A 22 10.42 -4.16 -5.59
CA LEU A 22 9.90 -4.17 -4.23
C LEU A 22 9.72 -5.61 -3.74
N SER A 23 9.98 -5.86 -2.45
CA SER A 23 9.66 -7.14 -1.82
C SER A 23 8.15 -7.36 -1.73
N GLN A 24 7.71 -8.61 -1.76
CA GLN A 24 6.30 -8.96 -1.59
C GLN A 24 5.72 -8.37 -0.29
N SER A 25 6.46 -8.50 0.82
CA SER A 25 6.06 -7.94 2.12
C SER A 25 5.85 -6.42 2.08
N ARG A 26 6.63 -5.70 1.27
CA ARG A 26 6.46 -4.25 1.11
C ARG A 26 5.18 -3.92 0.36
N ILE A 27 4.88 -4.68 -0.69
CA ILE A 27 3.65 -4.51 -1.49
C ILE A 27 2.43 -4.84 -0.65
N ASP A 28 2.47 -5.94 0.10
CA ASP A 28 1.39 -6.35 0.98
C ASP A 28 1.04 -5.24 1.98
N ARG A 29 2.06 -4.66 2.63
CA ARG A 29 1.87 -3.54 3.55
C ARG A 29 1.30 -2.30 2.87
N LEU A 30 1.71 -2.00 1.64
CA LEU A 30 1.16 -0.87 0.88
C LEU A 30 -0.31 -1.08 0.54
N ILE A 31 -0.70 -2.29 0.15
CA ILE A 31 -2.10 -2.64 -0.13
C ILE A 31 -2.94 -2.52 1.15
N VAL A 32 -2.48 -3.08 2.26
CA VAL A 32 -3.19 -2.98 3.55
C VAL A 32 -3.36 -1.51 3.97
N ASN A 33 -2.29 -0.71 3.86
CA ASN A 33 -2.35 0.72 4.18
C ASN A 33 -3.35 1.47 3.30
N PHE A 34 -3.37 1.21 1.99
CA PHE A 34 -4.34 1.80 1.06
C PHE A 34 -5.78 1.47 1.49
N VAL A 35 -6.05 0.19 1.80
CA VAL A 35 -7.39 -0.24 2.21
C VAL A 35 -7.82 0.43 3.52
N VAL A 36 -6.95 0.50 4.51
CA VAL A 36 -7.27 1.05 5.83
C VAL A 36 -7.38 2.57 5.81
N ALA A 37 -6.44 3.26 5.16
CA ALA A 37 -6.40 4.72 5.14
C ALA A 37 -7.58 5.32 4.36
N ASP A 38 -7.96 4.68 3.25
CA ASP A 38 -9.03 5.17 2.37
C ASP A 38 -10.36 4.42 2.57
N MET A 39 -10.50 3.63 3.64
CA MET A 39 -11.69 2.83 3.97
C MET A 39 -12.24 2.02 2.79
N GLN A 40 -11.35 1.43 2.00
CA GLN A 40 -11.75 0.72 0.79
C GLN A 40 -12.47 -0.59 1.11
N CYS A 41 -13.37 -1.01 0.22
CA CYS A 41 -13.97 -2.34 0.33
C CYS A 41 -12.91 -3.43 0.25
N PHE A 42 -13.00 -4.45 1.12
CA PHE A 42 -12.04 -5.56 1.11
C PHE A 42 -12.05 -6.37 -0.19
N SER A 43 -13.12 -6.27 -0.99
CA SER A 43 -13.21 -6.86 -2.33
C SER A 43 -12.27 -6.20 -3.35
N VAL A 44 -11.67 -5.03 -3.07
CA VAL A 44 -10.80 -4.33 -4.01
C VAL A 44 -9.61 -5.17 -4.46
N VAL A 45 -9.07 -6.02 -3.59
CA VAL A 45 -7.93 -6.90 -3.92
C VAL A 45 -8.29 -8.06 -4.86
N GLU A 46 -9.58 -8.30 -5.04
CA GLU A 46 -10.13 -9.28 -6.00
C GLU A 46 -10.60 -8.62 -7.30
N ASN A 47 -10.58 -7.29 -7.39
CA ASN A 47 -10.89 -6.60 -8.63
C ASN A 47 -9.76 -6.81 -9.66
N GLU A 48 -10.11 -7.25 -10.86
CA GLU A 48 -9.14 -7.57 -11.91
C GLU A 48 -8.35 -6.35 -12.38
N GLN A 49 -8.97 -5.19 -12.49
CA GLN A 49 -8.28 -3.95 -12.92
C GLN A 49 -7.29 -3.49 -11.85
N PHE A 50 -7.62 -3.65 -10.57
CA PHE A 50 -6.70 -3.41 -9.47
C PHE A 50 -5.49 -4.36 -9.53
N ARG A 51 -5.73 -5.65 -9.74
CA ARG A 51 -4.64 -6.65 -9.87
C ARG A 51 -3.76 -6.35 -11.09
N CYS A 52 -4.38 -5.98 -12.22
CA CYS A 52 -3.67 -5.58 -13.42
C CYS A 52 -2.77 -4.36 -13.17
N LEU A 53 -3.29 -3.33 -12.47
CA LEU A 53 -2.51 -2.14 -12.11
C LEU A 53 -1.28 -2.49 -11.25
N ILE A 54 -1.47 -3.28 -10.19
CA ILE A 54 -0.36 -3.67 -9.31
C ILE A 54 0.68 -4.50 -10.07
N ASN A 55 0.24 -5.45 -10.89
CA ASN A 55 1.13 -6.29 -11.70
C ASN A 55 1.87 -5.48 -12.78
N ALA A 56 1.24 -4.47 -13.37
CA ALA A 56 1.89 -3.57 -14.34
C ALA A 56 3.01 -2.75 -13.68
N MET A 57 2.80 -2.30 -12.44
CA MET A 57 3.79 -1.55 -11.67
C MET A 57 4.89 -2.44 -11.10
N GLN A 58 4.55 -3.65 -10.67
CA GLN A 58 5.48 -4.59 -10.07
C GLN A 58 5.16 -6.03 -10.49
N PRO A 59 5.71 -6.49 -11.63
CA PRO A 59 5.35 -7.78 -12.24
C PRO A 59 5.65 -9.01 -11.39
N SER A 60 6.58 -8.92 -10.44
CA SER A 60 6.92 -10.02 -9.54
C SER A 60 6.00 -10.12 -8.31
N ALA A 61 5.01 -9.22 -8.19
CA ALA A 61 4.10 -9.20 -7.06
C ALA A 61 2.98 -10.23 -7.24
N THR A 62 2.57 -10.83 -6.12
CA THR A 62 1.28 -11.51 -6.03
C THR A 62 0.33 -10.66 -5.19
N VAL A 63 -0.76 -10.18 -5.78
CA VAL A 63 -1.78 -9.46 -5.01
C VAL A 63 -2.49 -10.44 -4.06
N MET A 64 -2.49 -10.13 -2.77
CA MET A 64 -3.14 -10.93 -1.73
C MET A 64 -4.63 -11.14 -2.00
N ASN A 65 -5.20 -12.22 -1.47
CA ASN A 65 -6.64 -12.43 -1.48
C ASN A 65 -7.33 -11.72 -0.30
N ARG A 66 -8.67 -11.62 -0.36
CA ARG A 66 -9.47 -10.96 0.69
C ARG A 66 -9.24 -11.55 2.08
N LYS A 67 -9.14 -12.88 2.20
CA LYS A 67 -8.93 -13.54 3.51
C LYS A 67 -7.60 -13.14 4.14
N SER A 68 -6.53 -13.13 3.36
CA SER A 68 -5.21 -12.66 3.80
C SER A 68 -5.23 -11.19 4.21
N LEU A 69 -5.92 -10.34 3.43
CA LEU A 69 -6.10 -8.92 3.77
C LEU A 69 -6.80 -8.75 5.12
N VAL A 70 -7.94 -9.41 5.32
CA VAL A 70 -8.71 -9.34 6.57
C VAL A 70 -7.87 -9.79 7.75
N ASN A 71 -7.14 -10.91 7.62
CA ASN A 71 -6.27 -11.39 8.69
C ASN A 71 -5.16 -10.37 9.07
N GLN A 72 -4.58 -9.68 8.09
CA GLN A 72 -3.57 -8.64 8.36
C GLN A 72 -4.20 -7.41 9.02
N ILE A 73 -5.38 -7.00 8.58
CA ILE A 73 -6.13 -5.89 9.18
C ILE A 73 -6.53 -6.23 10.63
N ASP A 74 -6.93 -7.47 10.92
CA ASP A 74 -7.24 -7.92 12.28
C ASP A 74 -6.03 -7.83 13.22
N VAL A 75 -4.83 -8.18 12.73
CA VAL A 75 -3.59 -8.02 13.49
C VAL A 75 -3.33 -6.55 13.78
N LEU A 76 -3.41 -5.68 12.76
CA LEU A 76 -3.23 -4.24 12.92
C LEU A 76 -4.26 -3.63 13.87
N TYR A 77 -5.52 -4.07 13.80
CA TYR A 77 -6.59 -3.62 14.68
C TYR A 77 -6.26 -3.93 16.15
N ARG A 78 -5.79 -5.15 16.45
CA ARG A 78 -5.41 -5.53 17.82
C ARG A 78 -4.25 -4.68 18.34
N GLU A 79 -3.25 -4.43 17.50
CA GLU A 79 -2.11 -3.57 17.84
C GLU A 79 -2.55 -2.13 18.11
N GLN A 80 -3.35 -1.55 17.21
CA GLN A 80 -3.85 -0.17 17.35
C GLN A 80 -4.79 -0.02 18.55
N LYS A 81 -5.67 -1.01 18.78
CA LYS A 81 -6.53 -1.04 19.96
C LYS A 81 -5.71 -1.06 21.25
N ALA A 82 -4.69 -1.92 21.34
CA ALA A 82 -3.83 -1.98 22.51
C ALA A 82 -3.10 -0.65 22.74
N SER A 83 -2.59 -0.03 21.68
CA SER A 83 -1.96 1.30 21.73
C SER A 83 -2.92 2.39 22.20
N LEU A 84 -4.16 2.38 21.70
CA LEU A 84 -5.21 3.31 22.09
C LEU A 84 -5.60 3.14 23.57
N ILE A 85 -5.75 1.91 24.05
CA ILE A 85 -6.02 1.63 25.47
C ILE A 85 -4.90 2.21 26.34
N ALA A 86 -3.64 1.93 26.01
CA ALA A 86 -2.49 2.45 26.76
C ALA A 86 -2.39 4.00 26.73
N ALA A 87 -2.89 4.63 25.67
CA ALA A 87 -3.00 6.09 25.60
C ALA A 87 -4.14 6.62 26.48
N LEU A 88 -5.29 5.95 26.48
CA LEU A 88 -6.45 6.30 27.30
C LEU A 88 -6.21 6.12 28.81
N GLU A 89 -5.45 5.10 29.22
CA GLU A 89 -5.05 4.89 30.62
C GLU A 89 -4.25 6.07 31.20
N LYS A 90 -3.56 6.83 30.33
CA LYS A 90 -2.76 8.00 30.71
C LYS A 90 -3.56 9.30 30.63
N ALA A 91 -4.77 9.28 30.08
CA ALA A 91 -5.58 10.48 29.90
C ALA A 91 -6.27 10.85 31.22
N SER A 92 -6.14 12.12 31.64
CA SER A 92 -6.82 12.63 32.84
C SER A 92 -8.33 12.82 32.65
N THR A 93 -8.75 13.07 31.42
CA THR A 93 -10.13 13.35 31.04
C THR A 93 -10.40 12.81 29.64
N VAL A 94 -11.58 12.24 29.44
CA VAL A 94 -12.03 11.73 28.14
C VAL A 94 -13.40 12.31 27.81
N CYS A 95 -13.66 12.56 26.53
CA CYS A 95 -14.99 12.87 26.00
C CYS A 95 -15.37 11.78 24.99
N CYS A 96 -16.64 11.38 24.99
CA CYS A 96 -17.18 10.38 24.08
C CYS A 96 -18.37 10.97 23.34
N THR A 97 -18.33 10.94 22.01
CA THR A 97 -19.48 11.23 21.15
C THR A 97 -20.04 9.91 20.67
N ALA A 98 -21.33 9.67 20.93
CA ALA A 98 -22.05 8.53 20.38
C ALA A 98 -22.94 9.02 19.24
N ASP A 99 -22.80 8.40 18.07
CA ASP A 99 -23.72 8.59 16.96
C ASP A 99 -24.69 7.40 16.95
N CYS A 100 -25.99 7.69 17.02
CA CYS A 100 -27.04 6.70 17.20
C CYS A 100 -28.09 6.85 16.10
N TRP A 101 -28.04 5.95 15.12
CA TRP A 101 -29.05 5.85 14.07
C TRP A 101 -29.60 4.42 13.99
N THR A 102 -30.85 4.29 13.55
CA THR A 102 -31.49 3.00 13.27
C THR A 102 -31.53 2.76 11.76
N ALA A 103 -31.06 1.60 11.29
CA ALA A 103 -31.22 1.19 9.90
C ALA A 103 -32.55 0.42 9.73
N SER A 104 -33.44 0.91 8.87
CA SER A 104 -34.63 0.17 8.45
C SER A 104 -34.25 -0.80 7.34
N ASN A 105 -34.01 -2.07 7.67
CA ASN A 105 -33.84 -3.11 6.66
C ASN A 105 -35.21 -3.49 6.09
N ARG A 106 -35.65 -2.79 5.03
CA ARG A 106 -36.75 -3.26 4.18
C ARG A 106 -36.21 -4.20 3.11
#